data_AF-U5QNB4-F1
#
_entry.id   AF-U5QNB4-F1
#
_cell.length_a   1.000
_cell.length_b   1.000
_cell.length_c   1.000
_cell.angle_alpha   90.00
_cell.angle_beta   90.00
_cell.angle_gamma   90.00
#
_symmetry.space_group_name_H-M   'P 1'
#
loop_
_entity.id
_entity.type
_entity.pdbx_description
1 polymer ?
#
loop_
_entity_poly.entity_id
_entity_poly.type
_entity_poly.pdbx_seq_one_letter_code
_entity_poly.pdbx_strand_id
1 'polypeptide(L)'
;MQIRVINKHYEPVAGEYIGRPSVLGNPFVLGQDGNRQEVIEKYRRWLWQKLKQGGPVLDELCRLQQLAYQRELVLVCWCKRPDREVACHGDVLKQAIEWLDRRERGVSEPGVQAQLPNAVAQQLSLLEL
;
A
#
# COMPACT_ATOMS: atom_id res chain seq x y z
N MET A 1 0.75 5.98 13.19
CA MET A 1 0.85 6.67 11.89
C MET A 1 -0.51 7.26 11.52
N GLN A 2 -0.54 8.37 10.77
CA GLN A 2 -1.77 8.93 10.19
C GLN A 2 -1.68 8.81 8.65
N ILE A 3 -2.55 8.00 8.05
CA ILE A 3 -2.64 7.83 6.59
C ILE A 3 -4.01 8.27 6.09
N ARG A 4 -4.02 9.15 5.10
CA ARG A 4 -5.20 9.55 4.33
C ARG A 4 -5.09 9.12 2.88
N VAL A 5 -6.24 8.82 2.27
CA VAL A 5 -6.37 8.51 0.86
C VAL A 5 -7.27 9.56 0.24
N ILE A 6 -6.77 10.30 -0.74
CA ILE A 6 -7.51 11.40 -1.38
C ILE A 6 -7.68 11.16 -2.88
N ASN A 7 -8.66 11.85 -3.45
CA ASN A 7 -8.81 11.92 -4.90
C ASN A 7 -8.10 13.17 -5.45
N LYS A 8 -7.16 12.97 -6.39
CA LYS A 8 -6.35 14.01 -7.03
C LYS A 8 -7.19 15.12 -7.69
N HIS A 9 -8.37 14.79 -8.22
CA HIS A 9 -9.24 15.74 -8.91
C HIS A 9 -9.90 16.72 -7.93
N TYR A 10 -10.32 16.22 -6.77
CA TYR A 10 -11.18 16.95 -5.84
C TYR A 10 -10.37 17.66 -4.75
N GLU A 11 -9.20 17.13 -4.43
CA GLU A 11 -8.31 17.68 -3.40
C GLU A 11 -6.91 17.87 -4.01
N PRO A 12 -6.54 19.08 -4.46
CA PRO A 12 -5.23 19.37 -5.03
C PRO A 12 -4.17 19.56 -3.92
N VAL A 13 -4.13 18.63 -2.97
CA VAL A 13 -3.15 18.61 -1.87
C VAL A 13 -1.91 17.83 -2.31
N ALA A 14 -0.73 18.28 -1.88
CA ALA A 14 0.51 17.55 -2.10
C ALA A 14 0.47 16.19 -1.38
N GLY A 15 0.93 15.14 -2.05
CA GLY A 15 0.97 13.80 -1.49
C GLY A 15 1.62 12.81 -2.44
N GLU A 16 1.77 11.57 -1.98
CA GLU A 16 2.42 10.49 -2.72
C GLU A 16 1.46 9.92 -3.77
N TYR A 17 1.82 10.03 -5.05
CA TYR A 17 0.96 9.55 -6.14
C TYR A 17 1.03 8.03 -6.29
N ILE A 18 -0.11 7.36 -6.09
CA ILE A 18 -0.26 5.90 -6.12
C ILE A 18 -1.13 5.42 -7.29
N GLY A 19 -1.49 6.31 -8.21
CA GLY A 19 -2.25 5.96 -9.41
C GLY A 19 -1.36 5.40 -10.53
N ARG A 20 -1.94 4.98 -11.65
CA ARG A 20 -1.16 4.56 -12.83
C ARG A 20 -0.44 5.78 -13.44
N PRO A 21 0.82 5.66 -13.88
CA PRO A 21 1.61 4.43 -14.06
C PRO A 21 2.56 4.07 -12.89
N SER A 22 2.29 4.50 -11.64
CA SER A 22 3.15 4.11 -10.50
C SER A 22 3.19 2.60 -10.30
N VAL A 23 4.24 2.11 -9.64
CA VAL A 23 4.40 0.68 -9.26
C VAL A 23 3.30 0.18 -8.33
N LEU A 24 2.61 1.08 -7.63
CA LEU A 24 1.46 0.77 -6.76
C LEU A 24 0.10 0.92 -7.46
N GLY A 25 0.07 1.39 -8.71
CA GLY A 25 -1.16 1.55 -9.47
C GLY A 25 -1.89 0.21 -9.65
N ASN A 26 -3.23 0.23 -9.55
CA ASN A 26 -4.01 -0.97 -9.81
C ASN A 26 -3.81 -1.42 -11.28
N PRO A 27 -3.27 -2.63 -11.55
CA PRO A 27 -3.09 -3.10 -12.92
C PRO A 27 -4.42 -3.50 -13.59
N PHE A 28 -5.49 -3.72 -12.80
CA PHE A 28 -6.81 -4.07 -13.29
C PHE A 28 -7.62 -2.82 -13.66
N VAL A 29 -8.31 -2.88 -14.79
CA VAL A 29 -9.06 -1.79 -15.41
C VAL A 29 -10.55 -2.00 -15.18
N LEU A 30 -11.21 -0.99 -14.58
CA LEU A 30 -12.66 -1.02 -14.36
C LEU A 30 -13.42 -1.14 -15.69
N GLY A 31 -14.41 -2.04 -15.74
CA GLY A 31 -15.21 -2.32 -16.95
C GLY A 31 -14.59 -3.36 -17.88
N GLN A 32 -13.26 -3.45 -17.93
CA GLN A 32 -12.54 -4.49 -18.70
C GLN A 32 -12.27 -5.73 -17.84
N ASP A 33 -11.72 -5.54 -16.65
CA ASP A 33 -11.36 -6.61 -15.71
C ASP A 33 -12.45 -6.87 -14.66
N GLY A 34 -13.61 -6.23 -14.79
CA GLY A 34 -14.76 -6.40 -13.91
C GLY A 34 -15.29 -5.09 -13.35
N ASN A 35 -16.27 -5.22 -12.45
CA ASN A 35 -16.84 -4.10 -11.70
C ASN A 35 -15.86 -3.62 -10.61
N ARG A 36 -16.22 -2.53 -9.92
CA ARG A 36 -15.33 -1.89 -8.95
C ARG A 36 -14.93 -2.82 -7.80
N GLN A 37 -15.85 -3.62 -7.28
CA GLN A 37 -15.53 -4.54 -6.19
C GLN A 37 -14.57 -5.63 -6.67
N GLU A 38 -14.83 -6.19 -7.86
CA GLU A 38 -14.00 -7.23 -8.46
C GLU A 38 -12.57 -6.76 -8.74
N VAL A 39 -12.39 -5.57 -9.35
CA VAL A 39 -11.03 -5.06 -9.65
C VAL A 39 -10.25 -4.70 -8.39
N ILE A 40 -10.93 -4.29 -7.31
CA ILE A 40 -10.27 -4.02 -6.01
C ILE A 40 -9.93 -5.34 -5.29
N GLU A 41 -10.78 -6.36 -5.40
CA GLU A 41 -10.46 -7.68 -4.87
C GLU A 41 -9.29 -8.34 -5.61
N LYS A 42 -9.27 -8.24 -6.95
CA LYS A 42 -8.11 -8.64 -7.76
C LYS A 42 -6.85 -7.89 -7.35
N TYR A 43 -6.96 -6.57 -7.13
CA TYR A 43 -5.84 -5.75 -6.66
C TYR A 43 -5.32 -6.19 -5.29
N ARG A 44 -6.20 -6.51 -4.33
CA ARG A 44 -5.81 -7.02 -3.01
C ARG A 44 -5.00 -8.30 -3.12
N ARG A 45 -5.43 -9.25 -3.95
CA ARG A 45 -4.72 -10.52 -4.19
C ARG A 45 -3.37 -10.29 -4.86
N TRP A 46 -3.33 -9.43 -5.88
CA TRP A 46 -2.11 -9.06 -6.57
C TRP A 46 -1.09 -8.41 -5.61
N LEU A 47 -1.53 -7.45 -4.79
CA LEU A 47 -0.66 -6.77 -3.84
C LEU A 47 -0.07 -7.76 -2.82
N TRP A 48 -0.89 -8.67 -2.30
CA TRP A 48 -0.43 -9.72 -1.39
C TRP A 48 0.63 -10.64 -2.02
N GLN A 49 0.47 -11.00 -3.29
CA GLN A 49 1.49 -11.75 -4.02
C GLN A 49 2.78 -10.95 -4.18
N LYS A 50 2.69 -9.64 -4.45
CA LYS A 50 3.87 -8.76 -4.55
C LYS A 50 4.61 -8.58 -3.24
N LEU A 51 3.89 -8.46 -2.13
CA LEU A 51 4.50 -8.45 -0.79
C LEU A 51 5.30 -9.72 -0.50
N LYS A 52 4.80 -10.89 -0.93
CA LYS A 52 5.52 -12.18 -0.78
C LYS A 52 6.71 -12.31 -1.73
N GLN A 53 6.62 -11.76 -2.94
CA GLN A 53 7.69 -11.80 -3.93
C GLN A 53 8.82 -10.80 -3.63
N GLY A 54 8.51 -9.70 -2.93
CA GLY A 54 9.43 -8.58 -2.75
C GLY A 54 9.54 -7.70 -4.00
N GLY A 55 10.64 -6.94 -4.09
CA GLY A 55 10.95 -6.06 -5.21
C GLY A 55 10.22 -4.71 -5.17
N PRO A 56 10.09 -4.00 -6.31
CA PRO A 56 9.75 -2.57 -6.34
C PRO A 56 8.44 -2.18 -5.63
N VAL A 57 7.46 -3.09 -5.58
CA VAL A 57 6.19 -2.85 -4.87
C VAL A 57 6.39 -2.88 -3.36
N LEU A 58 7.17 -3.83 -2.85
CA LEU A 58 7.50 -3.90 -1.42
C LEU A 58 8.41 -2.72 -1.03
N ASP A 59 9.42 -2.43 -1.84
CA ASP A 59 10.35 -1.33 -1.60
C ASP A 59 9.61 0.02 -1.49
N GLU A 60 8.67 0.26 -2.40
CA GLU A 60 7.85 1.48 -2.37
C GLU A 60 6.90 1.52 -1.16
N LEU A 61 6.33 0.37 -0.75
CA LEU A 61 5.52 0.31 0.47
C LEU A 61 6.35 0.59 1.73
N CYS A 62 7.57 0.07 1.82
CA CYS A 62 8.51 0.37 2.91
C CYS A 62 8.89 1.87 2.91
N ARG A 63 9.14 2.46 1.75
CA ARG A 63 9.39 3.92 1.62
C ARG A 63 8.20 4.73 2.14
N LEU A 64 6.99 4.38 1.75
CA LEU A 64 5.77 5.06 2.21
C LEU A 64 5.55 4.88 3.72
N GLN A 65 5.84 3.69 4.26
CA GLN A 65 5.78 3.42 5.69
C GLN A 65 6.76 4.32 6.47
N GLN A 66 8.00 4.45 6.00
CA GLN A 66 9.00 5.34 6.60
C GLN A 66 8.53 6.80 6.61
N LEU A 67 7.95 7.28 5.51
CA LEU A 67 7.35 8.61 5.45
C LEU A 67 6.21 8.78 6.46
N ALA A 68 5.40 7.74 6.67
CA ALA A 68 4.28 7.77 7.62
C ALA A 68 4.71 7.84 9.10
N TYR A 69 5.98 7.54 9.41
CA TYR A 69 6.56 7.82 10.74
C TYR A 69 7.02 9.27 10.88
N GLN A 70 7.39 9.91 9.78
CA GLN A 70 7.94 11.28 9.78
C GLN A 70 6.85 12.34 9.70
N ARG A 71 5.73 12.04 9.03
CA ARG A 71 4.64 12.99 8.76
C ARG A 71 3.32 12.28 8.49
N GLU A 72 2.24 13.06 8.40
CA GLU A 72 0.99 12.58 7.81
C GLU A 72 1.27 12.10 6.38
N LEU A 73 0.87 10.86 6.08
CA LEU A 73 1.00 10.29 4.75
C LEU A 73 -0.30 10.48 3.97
N VAL A 74 -0.24 11.26 2.90
CA VAL A 74 -1.36 11.47 1.98
C VAL A 74 -1.12 10.65 0.70
N LEU A 75 -1.94 9.63 0.49
CA LEU A 75 -1.94 8.79 -0.71
C LEU A 75 -2.90 9.37 -1.75
N VAL A 76 -2.38 9.73 -2.92
CA VAL A 76 -3.12 10.44 -3.96
C VAL A 76 -3.48 9.51 -5.10
N CYS A 77 -4.78 9.38 -5.41
CA CYS A 77 -5.27 8.51 -6.47
C CYS A 77 -6.43 9.14 -7.27
N TRP A 78 -6.92 8.45 -8.30
CA TRP A 78 -8.16 8.82 -9.01
C TRP A 78 -9.38 7.96 -8.59
N CYS A 79 -9.15 6.92 -7.78
CA CYS A 79 -10.13 5.90 -7.43
C CYS A 79 -11.07 6.30 -6.30
N LYS A 80 -10.58 7.04 -5.30
CA LYS A 80 -11.36 7.50 -4.14
C LYS A 80 -12.52 8.39 -4.60
N ARG A 81 -13.60 8.45 -3.83
CA ARG A 81 -14.70 9.37 -4.04
C ARG A 81 -14.92 10.15 -2.74
N PRO A 82 -14.90 11.48 -2.77
CA PRO A 82 -15.04 12.28 -1.55
C PRO A 82 -16.49 12.32 -1.04
N ASP A 83 -17.45 12.10 -1.94
CA ASP A 83 -18.89 12.17 -1.69
C ASP A 83 -19.49 10.87 -1.12
N ARG A 84 -18.78 9.74 -1.26
CA ARG A 84 -19.26 8.43 -0.84
C ARG A 84 -18.14 7.43 -0.64
N GLU A 85 -18.37 6.48 0.27
CA GLU A 85 -17.45 5.36 0.44
C GLU A 85 -17.53 4.42 -0.77
N VAL A 86 -16.37 4.13 -1.36
CA VAL A 86 -16.23 3.23 -2.50
C VAL A 86 -14.96 2.43 -2.35
N ALA A 87 -14.99 1.18 -2.79
CA ALA A 87 -13.77 0.38 -2.87
C ALA A 87 -12.71 1.13 -3.71
N CYS A 88 -11.53 1.31 -3.12
CA CYS A 88 -10.43 2.11 -3.64
C CYS A 88 -9.12 1.35 -3.40
N HIS A 89 -8.19 1.42 -4.36
CA HIS A 89 -6.90 0.74 -4.22
C HIS A 89 -6.01 1.43 -3.18
N GLY A 90 -6.16 2.73 -2.99
CA GLY A 90 -5.47 3.48 -1.94
C GLY A 90 -5.84 3.01 -0.53
N ASP A 91 -7.10 2.60 -0.31
CA ASP A 91 -7.53 2.06 0.98
C ASP A 91 -6.91 0.66 1.24
N VAL A 92 -6.63 -0.11 0.18
CA VAL A 92 -5.88 -1.38 0.27
C VAL A 92 -4.40 -1.13 0.59
N LEU A 93 -3.78 -0.13 -0.04
CA LEU A 93 -2.39 0.26 0.26
C LEU A 93 -2.22 0.77 1.68
N LYS A 94 -3.15 1.61 2.16
CA LYS A 94 -3.19 2.06 3.55
C LYS A 94 -3.16 0.87 4.52
N GLN A 95 -4.03 -0.13 4.31
CA GLN A 95 -4.06 -1.35 5.13
C GLN A 95 -2.75 -2.13 5.06
N ALA A 96 -2.11 -2.20 3.90
CA ALA A 96 -0.81 -2.86 3.74
C ALA A 96 0.30 -2.16 4.53
N ILE A 97 0.35 -0.83 4.50
CA ILE A 97 1.34 -0.05 5.27
C ILE A 97 1.11 -0.23 6.78
N GLU A 98 -0.15 -0.16 7.24
CA GLU A 98 -0.50 -0.40 8.64
C GLU A 98 -0.17 -1.84 9.08
N TRP A 99 -0.28 -2.82 8.17
CA TRP A 99 0.09 -4.20 8.44
C TRP A 99 1.61 -4.39 8.55
N LEU A 100 2.41 -3.76 7.69
CA LEU A 100 3.87 -3.77 7.78
C LEU A 100 4.35 -3.19 9.12
N ASP A 101 3.78 -2.06 9.52
CA ASP A 101 4.12 -1.39 10.78
C ASP A 101 3.77 -2.21 12.03
N ARG A 102 2.63 -2.92 12.04
CA ARG A 102 2.31 -3.84 13.15
C ARG A 102 3.33 -4.97 13.26
N ARG A 103 3.84 -5.46 12.13
CA ARG A 103 4.83 -6.56 12.10
C ARG A 103 6.21 -6.10 12.53
N GLU A 104 6.66 -4.93 12.10
CA GLU A 104 7.94 -4.36 12.55
C GLU A 104 7.93 -4.06 14.05
N ARG A 105 6.81 -3.59 14.58
CA ARG A 105 6.64 -3.36 16.04
C ARG A 105 6.50 -4.64 16.86
N GLY A 106 6.64 -5.83 16.26
CA GLY A 106 6.60 -7.11 16.98
C GLY A 106 5.23 -7.47 17.55
N VAL A 107 4.15 -6.83 17.10
CA VAL A 107 2.80 -7.16 17.56
C VAL A 107 2.31 -8.37 16.77
N SER A 108 2.56 -9.56 17.32
CA SER A 108 2.05 -10.82 16.77
C SER A 108 0.52 -10.86 16.82
N GLU A 109 -0.15 -10.94 15.67
CA GLU A 109 -1.57 -11.29 15.61
C GLU A 109 -1.75 -12.76 16.04
N PRO A 110 -2.73 -13.09 16.91
CA PRO A 110 -3.01 -14.47 17.26
C PRO A 110 -3.49 -15.22 16.01
N GLY A 111 -2.67 -16.14 15.50
CA GLY A 111 -3.04 -17.11 14.45
C GLY A 111 -2.30 -17.03 13.12
N VAL A 112 -1.37 -16.08 12.91
CA VAL A 112 -0.59 -16.00 11.66
C VAL A 112 0.88 -16.35 11.91
N GLN A 113 1.28 -17.58 11.56
CA GLN A 113 2.70 -17.96 11.49
C GLN A 113 3.38 -17.16 10.37
N ALA A 114 4.24 -16.24 10.76
CA ALA A 114 4.99 -15.36 9.86
C ALA A 114 6.32 -16.01 9.45
N GLN A 115 6.34 -16.75 8.34
CA GLN A 115 7.58 -17.01 7.61
C GLN A 115 7.72 -15.93 6.54
N LEU A 116 8.64 -14.99 6.78
CA LEU A 116 9.06 -14.03 5.75
C LEU A 116 10.05 -14.74 4.81
N PRO A 117 9.96 -14.54 3.48
CA PRO A 117 11.05 -14.88 2.58
C PRO A 117 12.25 -13.98 2.89
N ASN A 118 13.44 -14.58 2.81
CA ASN A 118 14.75 -14.15 3.32
C ASN A 118 15.31 -12.83 2.72
N ALA A 119 14.52 -12.06 1.97
CA ALA A 119 15.00 -10.94 1.16
C ALA A 119 14.95 -9.56 1.85
N VAL A 120 14.31 -9.42 3.02
CA VAL A 120 14.25 -8.15 3.77
C VAL A 120 15.26 -8.09 4.94
N ALA A 121 15.83 -9.24 5.33
CA ALA A 121 16.79 -9.31 6.44
C ALA A 121 18.16 -8.70 6.13
N GLN A 122 18.50 -8.45 4.85
CA GLN A 122 19.85 -8.04 4.44
C GLN A 122 20.07 -6.53 4.32
N GLN A 123 19.04 -5.69 4.45
CA GLN A 123 19.19 -4.24 4.26
C GLN A 123 19.26 -3.42 5.55
N LEU A 124 19.09 -4.05 6.71
CA LEU A 124 19.22 -3.42 8.03
C LEU A 124 20.58 -3.65 8.71
N SER A 125 21.50 -4.41 8.10
CA SER A 125 22.85 -4.67 8.64
C SER A 125 23.97 -3.84 7.99
N LEU A 126 23.64 -2.84 7.18
CA LEU A 126 24.63 -2.02 6.43
C LEU A 126 24.68 -0.55 6.87
N LEU A 127 24.10 -0.20 8.02
CA LEU A 127 24.21 1.13 8.63
C LEU A 127 24.98 1.13 9.97
N GLU A 128 25.66 0.02 10.30
CA GLU A 128 26.55 -0.08 11.47
C GLU A 128 28.03 -0.26 11.08
N LEU A 129 28.47 0.32 9.95
CA LEU A 129 29.90 0.49 9.64
C LEU A 129 30.18 1.93 9.20
#